data_AF-A0A087T3A3-F1
#
_entry.id   AF-A0A087T3A3-F1
#
_cell.length_a   1.000
_cell.length_b   1.000
_cell.length_c   1.000
_cell.angle_alpha   90.00
_cell.angle_beta   90.00
_cell.angle_gamma   90.00
#
_symmetry.space_group_name_H-M   'P 1'
#
loop_
_entity.id
_entity.type
_entity.pdbx_description
1 polymer ?
#
loop_
_entity_poly.entity_id
_entity_poly.type
_entity_poly.pdbx_seq_one_letter_code
_entity_poly.pdbx_strand_id
1 'polypeptide(L)'
;MKMWFIISVLLFGLCSGQYQNIPPGMCQGYPFDECKPQHATEDDTFGLNQDHFQELCPLVKQFLRCLKTREEVCGVVIFERPIYYDYYMSIVNDICDNSTSLHQAFVESIPCYKHIRTHLEEVCFDSKPDLFWTYEDFSAVQMQRDYLVSETCKTSGTEYLNFGKLRCLNFVYVISCVADYATAQCSSLARNGTVELARRVEYAAMGCPDRSAELLLPVIPNLNLSEALKQSLMRTLRGLL
;
A
#
# COMPACT_ATOMS: atom_id res chain seq x y z
N MET A 1 -41.06 -9.10 23.16
CA MET A 1 -40.95 -7.69 22.74
C MET A 1 -39.49 -7.39 22.36
N LYS A 2 -39.01 -7.92 21.22
CA LYS A 2 -37.61 -7.72 20.73
C LYS A 2 -37.41 -8.16 19.26
N MET A 3 -38.47 -8.11 18.45
CA MET A 3 -38.43 -8.55 17.04
C MET A 3 -38.74 -7.43 16.04
N TRP A 4 -39.08 -6.24 16.52
CA TRP A 4 -39.39 -5.08 15.67
C TRP A 4 -38.15 -4.25 15.29
N PHE A 5 -37.10 -4.27 16.11
CA PHE A 5 -35.89 -3.46 15.86
C PHE A 5 -35.05 -3.94 14.67
N ILE A 6 -35.08 -5.24 14.36
CA ILE A 6 -34.33 -5.82 13.23
C ILE A 6 -35.00 -5.50 11.88
N ILE A 7 -36.33 -5.38 11.88
CA ILE A 7 -37.09 -5.00 10.68
C ILE A 7 -36.91 -3.49 10.39
N SER A 8 -36.75 -2.66 11.43
CA SER A 8 -36.47 -1.23 11.24
C SER A 8 -35.11 -0.96 10.61
N VAL A 9 -34.05 -1.68 11.00
CA VAL A 9 -32.70 -1.50 10.41
C VAL A 9 -32.66 -1.91 8.93
N LEU A 10 -33.40 -2.96 8.55
CA LEU A 10 -33.52 -3.37 7.14
C LEU A 10 -34.39 -2.43 6.30
N LEU A 11 -35.41 -1.80 6.90
CA LEU A 11 -36.26 -0.83 6.20
C LEU A 11 -35.63 0.57 6.09
N PHE A 12 -34.76 0.97 7.03
CA PHE A 12 -34.00 2.22 6.92
C PHE A 12 -32.80 2.13 5.95
N GLY A 13 -32.28 0.92 5.68
CA GLY A 13 -31.28 0.69 4.63
C GLY A 13 -31.82 0.78 3.20
N LEU A 14 -33.13 0.56 3.00
CA LEU A 14 -33.77 0.59 1.68
C LEU A 14 -34.29 1.98 1.27
N CYS A 15 -34.31 2.95 2.18
CA CYS A 15 -34.82 4.31 1.93
C CYS A 15 -33.73 5.39 1.84
N SER A 16 -32.44 5.04 1.93
CA SER A 16 -31.34 6.01 1.83
C SER A 16 -31.04 6.50 0.40
N GLY A 17 -31.81 6.06 -0.60
CA GLY A 17 -31.66 6.51 -2.00
C GLY A 17 -30.34 6.13 -2.67
N GLN A 18 -29.40 5.50 -1.96
CA GLN A 18 -28.06 5.20 -2.49
C GLN A 18 -28.04 4.02 -3.49
N TYR A 19 -29.09 3.20 -3.54
CA TYR A 19 -29.18 2.05 -4.45
C TYR A 19 -29.95 2.30 -5.75
N GLN A 20 -30.46 3.51 -5.99
CA GLN A 20 -31.28 3.80 -7.17
C GLN A 20 -30.50 3.83 -8.50
N ASN A 21 -29.17 3.78 -8.45
CA ASN A 21 -28.30 3.83 -9.63
C ASN A 21 -27.41 2.58 -9.78
N ILE A 22 -27.89 1.39 -9.41
CA ILE A 22 -27.18 0.15 -9.77
C ILE A 22 -27.45 -0.13 -11.25
N PRO A 23 -26.43 -0.09 -12.13
CA PRO A 23 -26.62 -0.42 -13.54
C PRO A 23 -27.13 -1.87 -13.68
N PRO A 24 -28.13 -2.14 -14.53
CA PRO A 24 -28.50 -3.51 -14.85
C PRO A 24 -27.27 -4.24 -15.41
N GLY A 25 -26.89 -5.35 -14.79
CA GLY A 25 -25.70 -6.12 -15.15
C GLY A 25 -24.43 -5.81 -14.34
N MET A 26 -24.48 -4.92 -13.34
CA MET A 26 -23.31 -4.57 -12.51
C MET A 26 -22.58 -5.80 -11.93
N CYS A 27 -23.27 -6.91 -11.66
CA CYS A 27 -22.61 -8.12 -11.13
C CYS A 27 -22.03 -9.07 -12.18
N GLN A 28 -22.21 -8.80 -13.48
CA GLN A 28 -21.83 -9.71 -14.57
C GLN A 28 -20.45 -9.42 -15.18
N GLY A 29 -20.00 -8.16 -15.18
CA GLY A 29 -18.70 -7.76 -15.73
C GLY A 29 -17.53 -7.86 -14.74
N TYR A 30 -16.33 -7.44 -15.13
CA TYR A 30 -15.20 -7.30 -14.20
C TYR A 30 -15.39 -6.03 -13.33
N PRO A 31 -15.15 -6.06 -12.00
CA PRO A 31 -15.40 -4.93 -11.11
C PRO A 31 -14.79 -3.60 -11.56
N PHE A 32 -13.57 -3.62 -12.06
CA PHE A 32 -12.84 -2.42 -12.45
C PHE A 32 -13.36 -1.83 -13.77
N ASP A 33 -13.85 -2.67 -14.68
CA ASP A 33 -14.38 -2.23 -15.97
C ASP A 33 -15.74 -1.56 -15.80
N GLU A 34 -16.62 -2.17 -15.00
CA GLU A 34 -17.96 -1.64 -14.73
C GLU A 34 -17.93 -0.34 -13.93
N CYS A 35 -16.91 -0.16 -13.09
CA CYS A 35 -16.73 1.05 -12.29
C CYS A 35 -15.89 2.12 -12.99
N LYS A 36 -15.23 1.81 -14.11
CA LYS A 36 -14.36 2.74 -14.83
C LYS A 36 -15.12 4.03 -15.17
N PRO A 37 -14.59 5.22 -14.84
CA PRO A 37 -15.23 6.47 -15.23
C PRO A 37 -15.36 6.58 -16.76
N GLN A 38 -16.54 6.92 -17.28
CA GLN A 38 -16.82 7.00 -18.72
C GLN A 38 -15.95 8.02 -19.49
N HIS A 39 -15.35 8.98 -18.77
CA HIS A 39 -14.47 10.01 -19.31
C HIS A 39 -12.99 9.82 -18.92
N ALA A 40 -12.61 8.67 -18.37
CA ALA A 40 -11.19 8.33 -18.20
C ALA A 40 -10.60 7.99 -19.58
N THR A 41 -10.17 9.02 -20.33
CA THR A 41 -9.44 8.83 -21.58
C THR A 41 -8.19 7.99 -21.30
N GLU A 42 -7.94 6.99 -22.15
CA GLU A 42 -6.76 6.10 -22.10
C GLU A 42 -5.43 6.83 -22.35
N ASP A 43 -5.48 8.16 -22.50
CA ASP A 43 -4.31 8.98 -22.68
C ASP A 43 -3.48 8.97 -21.37
N ASP A 44 -2.37 8.24 -21.38
CA ASP A 44 -1.32 8.14 -20.34
C ASP A 44 -0.65 9.51 -20.02
N THR A 45 -1.23 10.59 -20.52
CA THR A 45 -0.84 11.98 -20.35
C THR A 45 -1.92 12.81 -19.67
N PHE A 46 -2.62 12.27 -18.66
CA PHE A 46 -3.17 13.14 -17.63
C PHE A 46 -2.00 13.95 -17.04
N GLY A 47 -1.86 15.19 -17.49
CA GLY A 47 -0.82 16.10 -17.10
C GLY A 47 -1.11 16.58 -15.70
N LEU A 48 -0.98 15.69 -14.73
CA LEU A 48 -1.31 15.87 -13.32
C LEU A 48 -0.76 17.21 -12.79
N ASN A 49 -1.60 18.24 -12.90
CA ASN A 49 -1.40 19.60 -12.40
C ASN A 49 -2.57 19.89 -11.46
N GLN A 50 -2.47 20.97 -10.69
CA GLN A 50 -3.46 21.27 -9.65
C GLN A 50 -4.91 21.37 -10.16
N ASP A 51 -5.11 21.85 -11.40
CA ASP A 51 -6.42 21.97 -12.02
C ASP A 51 -7.00 20.59 -12.39
N HIS A 52 -6.17 19.68 -12.89
CA HIS A 52 -6.59 18.30 -13.17
C HIS A 52 -6.94 17.50 -11.90
N PHE A 53 -6.41 17.84 -10.72
CA PHE A 53 -6.83 17.19 -9.47
C PHE A 53 -8.28 17.48 -9.14
N GLN A 54 -8.75 18.70 -9.36
CA GLN A 54 -10.14 19.07 -9.06
C GLN A 54 -11.13 18.26 -9.90
N GLU A 55 -10.76 17.95 -11.14
CA GLU A 55 -11.55 17.11 -12.04
C GLU A 55 -11.43 15.62 -11.72
N LEU A 56 -10.22 15.15 -11.39
CA LEU A 56 -9.94 13.73 -11.10
C LEU A 56 -10.53 13.27 -9.77
N CYS A 57 -10.52 14.14 -8.76
CA CYS A 57 -10.93 13.82 -7.40
C CYS A 57 -12.36 13.26 -7.29
N PRO A 58 -13.39 13.91 -7.86
CA PRO A 58 -14.73 13.36 -7.93
C PRO A 58 -14.78 11.99 -8.61
N LEU A 59 -14.03 11.79 -9.71
CA LEU A 59 -14.01 10.55 -10.48
C LEU A 59 -13.42 9.38 -9.70
N VAL A 60 -12.30 9.60 -9.00
CA VAL A 60 -11.67 8.57 -8.16
C VAL A 60 -12.57 8.21 -6.97
N LYS A 61 -13.21 9.21 -6.33
CA LYS A 61 -14.17 8.97 -5.25
C LYS A 61 -15.38 8.19 -5.75
N GLN A 62 -15.90 8.50 -6.94
CA GLN A 62 -17.00 7.78 -7.57
C GLN A 62 -16.60 6.33 -7.88
N PHE A 63 -15.41 6.13 -8.44
CA PHE A 63 -14.84 4.81 -8.72
C PHE A 63 -14.78 3.94 -7.46
N LEU A 64 -14.19 4.44 -6.37
CA LEU A 64 -14.09 3.71 -5.10
C LEU A 64 -15.47 3.39 -4.51
N ARG A 65 -16.43 4.33 -4.57
CA ARG A 65 -17.81 4.08 -4.12
C ARG A 65 -18.51 3.03 -4.96
N CYS A 66 -18.28 3.01 -6.27
CA CYS A 66 -18.81 1.99 -7.17
C CYS A 66 -18.26 0.60 -6.79
N LEU A 67 -16.95 0.48 -6.58
CA LEU A 67 -16.33 -0.77 -6.13
C LEU A 67 -16.92 -1.24 -4.81
N LYS A 68 -17.09 -0.34 -3.83
CA LYS A 68 -17.68 -0.70 -2.54
C LYS A 68 -19.14 -1.14 -2.66
N THR A 69 -19.93 -0.40 -3.42
CA THR A 69 -21.35 -0.75 -3.68
C THR A 69 -21.44 -2.12 -4.34
N ARG A 70 -20.55 -2.41 -5.29
CA ARG A 70 -20.51 -3.69 -5.99
C ARG A 70 -20.15 -4.85 -5.05
N GLU A 71 -19.15 -4.68 -4.19
CA GLU A 71 -18.80 -5.67 -3.16
C GLU A 71 -20.02 -6.00 -2.28
N GLU A 72 -20.74 -4.98 -1.81
CA GLU A 72 -21.91 -5.14 -0.94
C GLU A 72 -23.11 -5.78 -1.64
N VAL A 73 -23.39 -5.40 -2.89
CA VAL A 73 -24.58 -5.84 -3.64
C VAL A 73 -24.36 -7.20 -4.29
N CYS A 74 -23.19 -7.42 -4.88
CA CYS A 74 -22.90 -8.63 -5.65
C CYS A 74 -22.26 -9.73 -4.79
N GLY A 75 -21.90 -9.45 -3.53
CA GLY A 75 -21.27 -10.43 -2.64
C GLY A 75 -19.88 -10.88 -3.10
N VAL A 76 -19.17 -10.01 -3.83
CA VAL A 76 -17.80 -10.26 -4.31
C VAL A 76 -16.78 -9.64 -3.36
N VAL A 77 -15.61 -10.26 -3.20
CA VAL A 77 -14.52 -9.65 -2.43
C VAL A 77 -13.69 -8.77 -3.35
N ILE A 78 -13.75 -7.45 -3.15
CA ILE A 78 -12.91 -6.49 -3.88
C ILE A 78 -11.86 -5.94 -2.92
N PHE A 79 -12.28 -5.52 -1.74
CA PHE A 79 -11.40 -5.11 -0.66
C PHE A 79 -11.18 -6.31 0.27
N GLU A 80 -9.96 -6.85 0.28
CA GLU A 80 -9.62 -8.04 1.10
C GLU A 80 -9.96 -7.87 2.59
N ARG A 81 -9.89 -6.63 3.07
CA ARG A 81 -10.32 -6.25 4.42
C ARG A 81 -11.35 -5.11 4.31
N PRO A 82 -12.44 -5.14 5.11
CA PRO A 82 -13.45 -4.07 5.10
C PRO A 82 -12.87 -2.67 5.29
N ILE A 83 -11.80 -2.57 6.09
CA ILE A 83 -11.12 -1.32 6.42
C ILE A 83 -10.35 -0.70 5.24
N TYR A 84 -10.01 -1.49 4.22
CA TYR A 84 -9.24 -0.98 3.07
C TYR A 84 -10.00 0.06 2.27
N TYR A 85 -11.33 -0.09 2.12
CA TYR A 85 -12.14 0.96 1.49
C TYR A 85 -12.00 2.30 2.21
N ASP A 86 -12.09 2.29 3.54
CA ASP A 86 -11.98 3.51 4.35
C ASP A 86 -10.57 4.12 4.25
N TYR A 87 -9.52 3.29 4.19
CA TYR A 87 -8.16 3.75 3.97
C TYR A 87 -7.97 4.42 2.61
N TYR A 88 -8.40 3.77 1.52
CA TYR A 88 -8.30 4.35 0.18
C TYR A 88 -9.12 5.63 0.09
N MET A 89 -10.34 5.65 0.63
CA MET A 89 -11.20 6.83 0.64
C MET A 89 -10.59 7.98 1.46
N SER A 90 -9.98 7.69 2.61
CA SER A 90 -9.28 8.70 3.43
C SER A 90 -8.09 9.30 2.67
N ILE A 91 -7.26 8.48 2.03
CA ILE A 91 -6.13 8.97 1.23
C ILE A 91 -6.62 9.86 0.10
N VAL A 92 -7.63 9.42 -0.65
CA VAL A 92 -8.20 10.21 -1.74
C VAL A 92 -8.78 11.51 -1.20
N ASN A 93 -9.46 11.50 -0.04
CA ASN A 93 -9.97 12.73 0.56
C ASN A 93 -8.84 13.72 0.89
N ASP A 94 -7.76 13.24 1.52
CA ASP A 94 -6.64 14.10 1.90
C ASP A 94 -5.89 14.63 0.66
N ILE A 95 -5.60 13.77 -0.34
CA ILE A 95 -4.98 14.20 -1.60
C ILE A 95 -5.87 15.19 -2.35
N CYS A 96 -7.19 15.09 -2.22
CA CYS A 96 -8.13 15.99 -2.88
C CYS A 96 -8.39 17.30 -2.13
N ASP A 97 -7.94 17.40 -0.87
CA ASP A 97 -8.09 18.59 -0.04
C ASP A 97 -6.77 19.37 -0.05
N ASN A 98 -6.79 20.53 -0.72
CA ASN A 98 -5.61 21.38 -0.88
C ASN A 98 -5.04 21.95 0.42
N SER A 99 -5.78 21.84 1.52
CA SER A 99 -5.34 22.28 2.84
C SER A 99 -4.46 21.25 3.56
N THR A 100 -4.40 20.01 3.06
CA THR A 100 -3.64 18.94 3.72
C THR A 100 -2.17 18.93 3.29
N SER A 101 -1.30 18.51 4.21
CA SER A 101 0.12 18.28 3.89
C SER A 101 0.31 17.13 2.89
N LEU A 102 -0.62 16.17 2.86
CA LEU A 102 -0.57 15.05 1.92
C LEU A 102 -0.87 15.51 0.49
N HIS A 103 -1.81 16.43 0.29
CA HIS A 103 -2.05 17.06 -1.02
C HIS A 103 -0.78 17.73 -1.54
N GLN A 104 -0.15 18.59 -0.72
CA GLN A 104 1.06 19.32 -1.12
C GLN A 104 2.20 18.35 -1.47
N ALA A 105 2.47 17.39 -0.59
CA ALA A 105 3.51 16.38 -0.82
C ALA A 105 3.21 15.53 -2.07
N PHE A 106 1.95 15.16 -2.31
CA PHE A 106 1.57 14.37 -3.47
C PHE A 106 1.76 15.17 -4.76
N VAL A 107 1.15 16.36 -4.86
CA VAL A 107 1.17 17.22 -6.06
C VAL A 107 2.58 17.59 -6.48
N GLU A 108 3.45 17.97 -5.53
CA GLU A 108 4.85 18.27 -5.82
C GLU A 108 5.64 17.07 -6.34
N SER A 109 5.24 15.85 -5.95
CA SER A 109 5.98 14.61 -6.24
C SER A 109 5.55 13.91 -7.53
N ILE A 110 4.51 14.41 -8.18
CA ILE A 110 3.88 13.79 -9.35
C ILE A 110 4.84 13.52 -10.51
N PRO A 111 5.69 14.48 -10.93
CA PRO A 111 6.62 14.23 -12.02
C PRO A 111 7.54 13.04 -11.71
N CYS A 112 7.96 12.92 -10.44
CA CYS A 112 8.81 11.83 -9.98
C CYS A 112 8.07 10.50 -9.96
N TYR A 113 6.84 10.45 -9.45
CA TYR A 113 6.06 9.22 -9.47
C TYR A 113 5.73 8.75 -10.88
N LYS A 114 5.50 9.67 -11.83
CA LYS A 114 5.31 9.33 -13.24
C LYS A 114 6.54 8.63 -13.81
N HIS A 115 7.73 9.15 -13.54
CA HIS A 115 8.97 8.53 -14.02
C HIS A 115 9.25 7.19 -13.35
N ILE A 116 9.07 7.09 -12.03
CA ILE A 116 9.24 5.83 -11.29
C ILE A 116 8.27 4.78 -11.82
N ARG A 117 7.00 5.12 -12.09
CA ARG A 117 6.01 4.16 -12.59
C ARG A 117 6.48 3.46 -13.87
N THR A 118 7.17 4.17 -14.76
CA THR A 118 7.64 3.61 -16.05
C THR A 118 9.01 2.93 -15.95
N HIS A 119 9.84 3.30 -14.97
CA HIS A 119 11.21 2.79 -14.83
C HIS A 119 11.43 2.10 -13.46
N LEU A 120 10.39 1.56 -12.85
CA LEU A 120 10.46 1.01 -11.48
C LEU A 120 11.48 -0.12 -11.39
N GLU A 121 11.56 -0.96 -12.42
CA GLU A 121 12.49 -2.08 -12.47
C GLU A 121 13.95 -1.57 -12.44
N GLU A 122 14.30 -0.68 -13.36
CA GLU A 122 15.64 -0.08 -13.47
C GLU A 122 16.02 0.74 -12.23
N VAL A 123 15.08 1.51 -11.69
CA VAL A 123 15.36 2.42 -10.57
C VAL A 123 15.45 1.67 -9.24
N CYS A 124 14.58 0.68 -9.03
CA CYS A 124 14.40 0.08 -7.71
C CYS A 124 14.58 -1.43 -7.63
N PHE A 125 14.56 -2.20 -8.72
CA PHE A 125 14.61 -3.66 -8.61
C PHE A 125 15.97 -4.27 -8.93
N ASP A 126 16.86 -3.53 -9.60
CA ASP A 126 18.20 -4.01 -9.96
C ASP A 126 19.03 -4.49 -8.76
N SER A 127 18.85 -3.90 -7.57
CA SER A 127 19.59 -4.32 -6.35
C SER A 127 18.80 -5.24 -5.40
N LYS A 128 17.61 -5.71 -5.80
CA LYS A 128 16.87 -6.73 -5.04
C LYS A 128 17.64 -8.06 -4.89
N PRO A 129 18.34 -8.58 -5.91
CA PRO A 129 19.13 -9.80 -5.75
C PRO A 129 20.19 -9.66 -4.65
N ASP A 130 20.89 -8.53 -4.60
CA ASP A 130 21.92 -8.27 -3.58
C ASP A 130 21.33 -8.22 -2.17
N LEU A 131 20.15 -7.61 -2.02
CA LEU A 131 19.44 -7.56 -0.73
C LEU A 131 19.01 -8.96 -0.28
N PHE A 132 18.51 -9.78 -1.21
CA PHE A 132 18.13 -11.17 -0.94
C PHE A 132 19.33 -11.97 -0.43
N TRP A 133 20.44 -11.98 -1.17
CA TRP A 133 21.63 -12.74 -0.80
C TRP A 133 22.25 -12.24 0.52
N THR A 134 22.28 -10.92 0.74
CA THR A 134 22.77 -10.34 2.00
C THR A 134 21.95 -10.81 3.19
N TYR A 135 20.62 -10.91 3.04
CA TYR A 135 19.75 -11.39 4.10
C TYR A 135 19.87 -12.91 4.31
N GLU A 136 19.91 -13.69 3.23
CA GLU A 136 20.12 -15.13 3.28
C GLU A 136 21.42 -15.48 4.02
N ASP A 137 22.55 -14.86 3.65
CA ASP A 137 23.85 -15.04 4.30
C ASP A 137 23.80 -14.71 5.79
N PHE A 138 23.18 -13.57 6.15
CA PHE A 138 22.98 -13.20 7.55
C PHE A 138 22.14 -14.26 8.29
N SER A 139 21.05 -14.72 7.68
CA SER A 139 20.14 -15.69 8.28
C SER A 139 20.80 -17.05 8.50
N ALA A 140 21.63 -17.50 7.55
CA ALA A 140 22.38 -18.74 7.65
C ALA A 140 23.39 -18.71 8.81
N VAL A 141 24.13 -17.59 8.96
CA VAL A 141 25.07 -17.39 10.07
C VAL A 141 24.34 -17.37 11.42
N GLN A 142 23.18 -16.70 11.51
CA GLN A 142 22.39 -16.67 12.74
C GLN A 142 21.84 -18.06 13.09
N MET A 143 21.28 -18.78 12.11
CA MET A 143 20.80 -20.16 12.33
C MET A 143 21.93 -21.08 12.81
N GLN A 144 23.13 -20.96 12.24
CA GLN A 144 24.28 -21.75 12.68
C GLN A 144 24.67 -21.43 14.12
N ARG A 145 24.66 -20.15 14.52
CA ARG A 145 24.92 -19.74 15.91
C ARG A 145 23.85 -20.27 16.87
N ASP A 146 22.58 -20.15 16.51
CA ASP A 146 21.46 -20.58 17.35
C ASP A 146 21.43 -22.11 17.52
N TYR A 147 21.81 -22.85 16.47
CA TYR A 147 21.98 -24.31 16.51
C TYR A 147 23.10 -24.73 17.48
N LEU A 148 24.23 -24.00 17.49
CA LEU A 148 25.33 -24.27 18.42
C LEU A 148 24.97 -23.96 19.88
N VAL A 149 23.98 -23.08 20.11
CA VAL A 149 23.58 -22.63 21.44
C VAL A 149 22.35 -23.39 21.97
N SER A 150 21.53 -24.02 21.12
CA SER A 150 20.34 -24.75 21.54
C SER A 150 20.17 -26.11 20.86
N GLU A 151 20.19 -27.20 21.65
CA GLU A 151 19.94 -28.58 21.19
C GLU A 151 18.48 -28.84 20.71
N THR A 152 17.63 -27.81 20.68
CA THR A 152 16.16 -27.96 20.49
C THR A 152 15.58 -26.95 19.50
N CYS A 153 16.22 -26.71 18.36
CA CYS A 153 15.62 -25.86 17.33
C CYS A 153 14.55 -26.61 16.52
N LYS A 154 13.27 -26.30 16.76
CA LYS A 154 12.15 -26.65 15.87
C LYS A 154 12.35 -25.92 14.53
N THR A 155 12.86 -26.62 13.53
CA THR A 155 13.28 -26.10 12.22
C THR A 155 12.17 -25.35 11.45
N SER A 156 10.92 -25.83 11.49
CA SER A 156 9.84 -25.27 10.67
C SER A 156 9.37 -23.86 11.08
N GLY A 157 9.45 -23.50 12.36
CA GLY A 157 9.02 -22.18 12.85
C GLY A 157 10.00 -21.07 12.50
N THR A 158 11.30 -21.37 12.56
CA THR A 158 12.38 -20.41 12.28
C THR A 158 12.48 -20.09 10.79
N GLU A 159 12.32 -21.09 9.92
CA GLU A 159 12.29 -20.91 8.47
C GLU A 159 11.14 -20.00 8.03
N TYR A 160 9.93 -20.23 8.54
CA TYR A 160 8.77 -19.38 8.23
C TYR A 160 8.96 -17.92 8.67
N LEU A 161 9.52 -17.71 9.86
CA LEU A 161 9.83 -16.36 10.36
C LEU A 161 10.90 -15.66 9.51
N ASN A 162 11.93 -16.38 9.05
CA ASN A 162 12.96 -15.82 8.21
C ASN A 162 12.45 -15.49 6.81
N PHE A 163 11.60 -16.35 6.23
CA PHE A 163 10.92 -16.03 4.98
C PHE A 163 10.01 -14.79 5.13
N GLY A 164 9.27 -14.68 6.24
CA GLY A 164 8.45 -13.50 6.54
C GLY A 164 9.27 -12.21 6.66
N LYS A 165 10.43 -12.26 7.31
CA LYS A 165 11.37 -11.13 7.41
C LYS A 165 11.98 -10.75 6.05
N LEU A 166 12.39 -11.73 5.24
CA LEU A 166 12.91 -11.48 3.89
C LEU A 166 11.85 -10.83 3.00
N ARG A 167 10.62 -11.37 3.01
CA ARG A 167 9.49 -10.77 2.28
C ARG A 167 9.22 -9.35 2.77
N CYS A 168 9.22 -9.14 4.08
CA CYS A 168 9.07 -7.81 4.66
C CYS A 168 10.18 -6.84 4.21
N LEU A 169 11.44 -7.28 4.26
CA LEU A 169 12.60 -6.50 3.84
C LEU A 169 12.49 -6.07 2.38
N ASN A 170 12.03 -6.96 1.50
CA ASN A 170 11.77 -6.63 0.10
C ASN A 170 10.71 -5.53 -0.07
N PHE A 171 9.59 -5.61 0.67
CA PHE A 171 8.55 -4.58 0.60
C PHE A 171 9.04 -3.23 1.14
N VAL A 172 9.72 -3.24 2.28
CA VAL A 172 10.32 -2.04 2.89
C VAL A 172 11.34 -1.43 1.94
N TYR A 173 12.16 -2.25 1.28
CA TYR A 173 13.14 -1.79 0.31
C TYR A 173 12.51 -1.10 -0.89
N VAL A 174 11.43 -1.64 -1.47
CA VAL A 174 10.72 -0.99 -2.58
C VAL A 174 10.18 0.38 -2.15
N ILE A 175 9.50 0.46 -1.01
CA ILE A 175 8.99 1.74 -0.48
C ILE A 175 10.15 2.71 -0.26
N SER A 176 11.25 2.23 0.33
CA SER A 176 12.42 3.04 0.64
C SER A 176 13.07 3.60 -0.62
N CYS A 177 13.22 2.78 -1.66
CA CYS A 177 13.78 3.20 -2.94
C CYS A 177 12.91 4.24 -3.63
N VAL A 178 11.58 4.01 -3.70
CA VAL A 178 10.64 4.98 -4.29
C VAL A 178 10.70 6.30 -3.52
N ALA A 179 10.74 6.24 -2.19
CA ALA A 179 10.82 7.41 -1.33
C ALA A 179 12.16 8.16 -1.50
N ASP A 180 13.28 7.46 -1.59
CA ASP A 180 14.61 8.03 -1.85
C ASP A 180 14.67 8.70 -3.22
N TYR A 181 14.16 8.03 -4.26
CA TYR A 181 14.13 8.57 -5.61
C TYR A 181 13.26 9.83 -5.67
N ALA A 182 12.04 9.77 -5.12
CA ALA A 182 11.15 10.92 -5.11
C ALA A 182 11.75 12.11 -4.33
N THR A 183 12.51 11.82 -3.27
CA THR A 183 13.27 12.85 -2.53
C THR A 183 14.35 13.49 -3.37
N ALA A 184 15.12 12.68 -4.10
CA ALA A 184 16.24 13.15 -4.91
C ALA A 184 15.80 13.97 -6.13
N GLN A 185 14.64 13.63 -6.70
CA GLN A 185 14.16 14.24 -7.95
C GLN A 185 13.10 15.33 -7.75
N CYS A 186 12.34 15.33 -6.66
CA CYS A 186 11.25 16.29 -6.42
C CYS A 186 11.51 17.15 -5.18
N SER A 187 11.20 16.63 -3.99
CA SER A 187 11.33 17.41 -2.74
C SER A 187 11.52 16.49 -1.53
N SER A 188 12.05 17.06 -0.43
CA SER A 188 12.16 16.32 0.84
C SER A 188 10.81 15.87 1.40
N LEU A 189 9.71 16.55 1.03
CA LEU A 189 8.34 16.15 1.39
C LEU A 189 7.90 14.88 0.67
N ALA A 190 8.44 14.62 -0.53
CA ALA A 190 8.13 13.44 -1.32
C ALA A 190 8.44 12.13 -0.57
N ARG A 191 9.51 12.13 0.24
CA ARG A 191 9.82 10.98 1.11
C ARG A 191 8.67 10.66 2.04
N ASN A 192 8.26 11.67 2.80
CA ASN A 192 7.29 11.51 3.87
C ASN A 192 5.93 11.18 3.28
N GLY A 193 5.56 11.82 2.16
CA GLY A 193 4.37 11.48 1.40
C GLY A 193 4.37 10.03 0.92
N THR A 194 5.46 9.55 0.33
CA THR A 194 5.57 8.15 -0.13
C THR A 194 5.38 7.16 1.02
N VAL A 195 6.07 7.38 2.14
CA VAL A 195 6.00 6.48 3.30
C VAL A 195 4.63 6.54 3.97
N GLU A 196 4.04 7.74 4.11
CA GLU A 196 2.70 7.92 4.67
C GLU A 196 1.62 7.24 3.81
N LEU A 197 1.71 7.34 2.48
CA LEU A 197 0.82 6.62 1.57
C LEU A 197 0.94 5.12 1.76
N ALA A 198 2.17 4.59 1.75
CA ALA A 198 2.44 3.17 1.94
C ALA A 198 1.94 2.65 3.30
N ARG A 199 2.06 3.46 4.35
CA ARG A 199 1.55 3.17 5.70
C ARG A 199 0.01 3.09 5.69
N ARG A 200 -0.66 4.10 5.13
CA ARG A 200 -2.13 4.19 5.11
C ARG A 200 -2.80 3.11 4.27
N VAL A 201 -2.19 2.69 3.16
CA VAL A 201 -2.71 1.55 2.37
C VAL A 201 -2.31 0.19 2.93
N GLU A 202 -1.66 0.15 4.11
CA GLU A 202 -1.09 -1.06 4.70
C GLU A 202 -0.23 -1.86 3.69
N TYR A 203 0.51 -1.17 2.80
CA TYR A 203 1.28 -1.84 1.74
C TYR A 203 2.30 -2.83 2.32
N ALA A 204 2.91 -2.45 3.43
CA ALA A 204 3.80 -3.34 4.17
C ALA A 204 3.05 -4.56 4.72
N ALA A 205 1.83 -4.44 5.22
CA ALA A 205 1.08 -5.56 5.80
C ALA A 205 0.75 -6.64 4.74
N MET A 206 0.65 -6.28 3.46
CA MET A 206 0.49 -7.26 2.37
C MET A 206 1.71 -8.18 2.24
N GLY A 207 2.92 -7.70 2.56
CA GLY A 207 4.19 -8.40 2.40
C GLY A 207 4.92 -8.74 3.70
N CYS A 208 4.50 -8.17 4.81
CA CYS A 208 5.17 -8.20 6.10
C CYS A 208 4.17 -8.69 7.16
N PRO A 209 4.04 -10.02 7.35
CA PRO A 209 3.13 -10.56 8.35
C PRO A 209 3.45 -10.04 9.75
N ASP A 210 2.40 -9.91 10.57
CA ASP A 210 2.42 -9.13 11.82
C ASP A 210 3.57 -9.58 12.74
N ARG A 211 4.44 -8.62 13.08
CA ARG A 211 5.75 -8.68 13.79
C ARG A 211 7.00 -8.79 12.94
N SER A 212 6.94 -9.15 11.66
CA SER A 212 8.16 -9.19 10.83
C SER A 212 8.82 -7.81 10.72
N ALA A 213 8.04 -6.72 10.68
CA ALA A 213 8.55 -5.35 10.63
C ALA A 213 9.35 -4.99 11.90
N GLU A 214 8.77 -5.24 13.07
CA GLU A 214 9.41 -5.00 14.37
C GLU A 214 10.69 -5.84 14.53
N LEU A 215 10.64 -7.11 14.10
CA LEU A 215 11.79 -8.02 14.18
C LEU A 215 12.90 -7.68 13.17
N LEU A 216 12.59 -6.93 12.11
CA LEU A 216 13.57 -6.52 11.09
C LEU A 216 14.38 -5.29 11.53
N LEU A 217 13.82 -4.42 12.38
CA LEU A 217 14.52 -3.24 12.93
C LEU A 217 15.90 -3.55 13.54
N PRO A 218 16.05 -4.57 14.43
CA PRO A 218 17.37 -4.92 14.97
C PRO A 218 18.26 -5.69 13.98
N VAL A 219 17.70 -6.22 12.89
CA VAL A 219 18.45 -6.99 11.88
C VAL A 219 19.16 -6.07 10.89
N ILE A 220 18.49 -5.02 10.39
CA ILE A 220 19.02 -4.13 9.34
C ILE A 220 20.43 -3.60 9.65
N PRO A 221 20.76 -3.11 10.86
CA PRO A 221 22.10 -2.61 11.18
C PRO A 221 23.23 -3.64 10.97
N ASN A 222 22.89 -4.92 11.11
CA ASN A 222 23.83 -6.04 11.05
C ASN A 222 23.95 -6.64 9.64
N LEU A 223 23.13 -6.20 8.68
CA LEU A 223 23.25 -6.64 7.29
C LEU A 223 24.49 -6.02 6.65
N ASN A 224 25.12 -6.73 5.71
CA ASN A 224 26.26 -6.24 4.95
C ASN A 224 25.82 -5.30 3.82
N LEU A 225 25.16 -4.20 4.17
CA LEU A 225 24.65 -3.17 3.26
C LEU A 225 25.41 -1.86 3.47
N SER A 226 25.31 -0.93 2.50
CA SER A 226 25.83 0.43 2.68
C SER A 226 25.10 1.14 3.83
N GLU A 227 25.80 2.01 4.56
CA GLU A 227 25.20 2.75 5.67
C GLU A 227 24.03 3.64 5.22
N ALA A 228 24.11 4.21 4.01
CA ALA A 228 23.01 4.96 3.42
C ALA A 228 21.75 4.10 3.24
N LEU A 229 21.90 2.88 2.71
CA LEU A 229 20.79 1.95 2.52
C LEU A 229 20.20 1.49 3.86
N LYS A 230 21.04 1.15 4.84
CA LYS A 230 20.58 0.79 6.20
C LYS A 230 19.75 1.91 6.82
N GLN A 231 20.25 3.14 6.77
CA GLN A 231 19.53 4.30 7.31
C GLN A 231 18.21 4.53 6.60
N SER A 232 18.18 4.38 5.27
CA SER A 232 16.96 4.52 4.49
C SER A 232 15.93 3.45 4.84
N LEU A 233 16.33 2.17 4.86
CA LEU A 233 15.48 1.05 5.25
C LEU A 233 14.92 1.23 6.67
N MET A 234 15.76 1.60 7.63
CA MET A 234 15.34 1.84 9.01
C MET A 234 14.36 3.01 9.12
N ARG A 235 14.61 4.11 8.40
CA ARG A 235 13.71 5.28 8.41
C ARG A 235 12.36 4.91 7.81
N THR A 236 12.36 4.18 6.69
CA THR A 236 11.15 3.70 6.03
C THR A 236 10.38 2.75 6.93
N LEU A 237 11.05 1.74 7.51
CA LEU A 237 10.44 0.77 8.41
C LEU A 237 9.81 1.43 9.64
N ARG A 238 10.47 2.41 10.25
CA ARG A 238 9.90 3.19 11.37
C ARG A 238 8.69 4.03 10.98
N GLY A 239 8.64 4.51 9.74
CA GLY A 239 7.47 5.25 9.24
C GLY A 239 6.31 4.36 8.82
N LEU A 240 6.51 3.04 8.76
CA LEU A 240 5.45 2.06 8.47
C LEU A 240 4.85 1.42 9.73
N LEU A 241 5.53 1.56 10.87
CA LEU A 241 5.07 1.16 12.20
C LEU A 241 4.29 2.29 12.86
#